data_AF-A0A536FHX1-F1
#
_entry.id   AF-A0A536FHX1-F1
#
_cell.length_a   1.000
_cell.length_b   1.000
_cell.length_c   1.000
_cell.angle_alpha   90.00
_cell.angle_beta   90.00
_cell.angle_gamma   90.00
#
_symmetry.space_group_name_H-M   'P 1'
#
loop_
_entity.id
_entity.type
_entity.pdbx_description
1 polymer ?
#
loop_
_entity_poly.entity_id
_entity_poly.type
_entity_poly.pdbx_seq_one_letter_code
_entity_poly.pdbx_strand_id
1 'polypeptide(L)'
;MQVSQVAYDRFRLELPAADATWRPLADPETLAETAAWLWAFGPSPLIAVVGYDKDTPKWLTSWKSRAVRFAPGGASAGAAVILATRADLERFLSEGAPHERTVLLWPRASEAKTFEGLNGGANDWLKTVDGHAAIQRGGEVFEVNQIQG
;
A
#
# COMPACT_ATOMS: atom_id res chain seq x y z
N MET A 1 -13.36 -7.91 -9.37
CA MET A 1 -13.23 -6.89 -8.28
C MET A 1 -14.33 -5.83 -8.41
N GLN A 2 -14.72 -5.12 -7.33
CA GLN A 2 -15.61 -3.95 -7.42
C GLN A 2 -14.86 -2.67 -7.05
N VAL A 3 -15.00 -1.62 -7.88
CA VAL A 3 -14.46 -0.28 -7.61
C VAL A 3 -15.63 0.69 -7.47
N SER A 4 -15.65 1.47 -6.39
CA SER A 4 -16.65 2.51 -6.17
C SER A 4 -15.98 3.84 -5.82
N GLN A 5 -16.49 4.94 -6.37
CA GLN A 5 -16.12 6.28 -5.93
C GLN A 5 -17.03 6.66 -4.76
N VAL A 6 -16.45 6.76 -3.57
CA VAL A 6 -17.20 7.04 -2.33
C VAL A 6 -17.20 8.53 -1.97
N ALA A 7 -16.25 9.29 -2.51
CA ALA A 7 -16.23 10.75 -2.51
C ALA A 7 -15.46 11.25 -3.74
N TYR A 8 -15.47 12.55 -4.01
CA TYR A 8 -14.77 13.12 -5.18
C TYR A 8 -13.30 12.69 -5.26
N ASP A 9 -12.63 12.69 -4.11
CA ASP A 9 -11.21 12.37 -3.91
C ASP A 9 -10.97 10.96 -3.34
N ARG A 10 -12.01 10.12 -3.22
CA ARG A 10 -11.91 8.82 -2.56
C ARG A 10 -12.55 7.69 -3.35
N PHE A 11 -11.77 6.64 -3.55
CA PHE A 11 -12.18 5.39 -4.18
C PHE A 11 -12.05 4.25 -3.18
N ARG A 12 -12.93 3.26 -3.31
CA ARG A 12 -12.89 2.03 -2.54
C ARG A 12 -12.87 0.85 -3.50
N LEU A 13 -11.81 0.04 -3.40
CA LEU A 13 -11.74 -1.25 -4.07
C LEU A 13 -12.15 -2.31 -3.07
N GLU A 14 -13.13 -3.11 -3.44
CA GLU A 14 -13.61 -4.24 -2.65
C GLU A 14 -13.40 -5.51 -3.45
N LEU A 15 -12.61 -6.40 -2.87
CA LEU A 15 -12.44 -7.76 -3.35
C LEU A 15 -13.56 -8.64 -2.78
N PRO A 16 -13.90 -9.76 -3.46
CA PRO A 16 -14.87 -10.70 -2.91
C PRO A 16 -14.44 -11.13 -1.50
N ALA A 17 -15.41 -11.35 -0.60
CA ALA A 17 -15.08 -11.74 0.76
C ALA A 17 -14.31 -13.06 0.77
N ALA A 18 -13.25 -13.12 1.56
CA ALA A 18 -12.51 -14.35 1.72
C ALA A 18 -13.34 -15.37 2.51
N ASP A 19 -13.19 -16.65 2.17
CA ASP A 19 -13.79 -17.76 2.93
C ASP A 19 -12.72 -18.68 3.53
N ALA A 20 -13.13 -19.83 4.06
CA ALA A 20 -12.23 -20.78 4.71
C ALA A 20 -11.18 -21.39 3.76
N THR A 21 -11.47 -21.39 2.46
CA THR A 21 -10.68 -22.06 1.41
C THR A 21 -10.09 -21.10 0.40
N TRP A 22 -10.60 -19.88 0.33
CA TRP A 22 -10.25 -18.92 -0.71
C TRP A 22 -9.91 -17.55 -0.13
N ARG A 23 -8.79 -16.99 -0.60
CA ARG A 23 -8.34 -15.62 -0.31
C ARG A 23 -8.23 -14.84 -1.62
N PRO A 24 -8.77 -13.62 -1.73
CA PRO A 24 -8.76 -12.85 -2.98
C PRO A 24 -7.37 -12.62 -3.55
N LEU A 25 -6.40 -12.26 -2.70
CA LEU A 25 -5.03 -11.97 -3.15
C LEU A 25 -4.17 -13.22 -3.35
N ALA A 26 -4.71 -14.41 -3.04
CA ALA A 26 -4.12 -15.69 -3.41
C ALA A 26 -4.63 -16.18 -4.78
N ASP A 27 -5.72 -15.60 -5.30
CA ASP A 27 -6.22 -15.86 -6.64
C ASP A 27 -5.44 -15.04 -7.68
N PRO A 28 -4.76 -15.67 -8.65
CA PRO A 28 -3.89 -14.95 -9.59
C PRO A 28 -4.61 -13.90 -10.44
N GLU A 29 -5.85 -14.16 -10.83
CA GLU A 29 -6.64 -13.24 -11.65
C GLU A 29 -7.05 -12.00 -10.84
N THR A 30 -7.60 -12.22 -9.65
CA THR A 30 -8.00 -11.14 -8.73
C THR A 30 -6.79 -10.31 -8.29
N LEU A 31 -5.65 -10.95 -8.01
CA LEU A 31 -4.39 -10.28 -7.69
C LEU A 31 -3.92 -9.39 -8.85
N ALA A 32 -3.90 -9.94 -10.07
CA ALA A 32 -3.46 -9.20 -11.25
C ALA A 32 -4.40 -8.02 -11.58
N GLU A 33 -5.71 -8.20 -11.45
CA GLU A 33 -6.71 -7.14 -11.63
C GLU A 33 -6.51 -6.01 -10.60
N THR A 34 -6.34 -6.37 -9.33
CA THR A 34 -6.12 -5.43 -8.23
C THR A 34 -4.84 -4.64 -8.42
N ALA A 35 -3.73 -5.32 -8.73
CA ALA A 35 -2.45 -4.68 -8.98
C ALA A 35 -2.49 -3.80 -10.24
N ALA A 36 -3.19 -4.21 -11.30
CA ALA A 36 -3.36 -3.40 -12.50
C ALA A 36 -4.04 -2.07 -12.19
N TRP A 37 -5.12 -2.10 -11.42
CA TRP A 37 -5.87 -0.91 -11.07
C TRP A 37 -5.04 0.03 -10.18
N LEU A 38 -4.42 -0.50 -9.12
CA LEU A 38 -3.57 0.28 -8.22
C LEU A 38 -2.35 0.87 -8.94
N TRP A 39 -1.74 0.12 -9.86
CA TRP A 39 -0.62 0.62 -10.66
C TRP A 39 -1.05 1.74 -11.62
N ALA A 40 -2.25 1.65 -12.18
CA ALA A 40 -2.77 2.65 -13.13
C ALA A 40 -3.33 3.92 -12.45
N PHE A 41 -3.59 3.89 -11.14
CA PHE A 41 -4.22 5.00 -10.42
C PHE A 41 -3.37 6.28 -10.39
N GLY A 42 -2.04 6.15 -10.30
CA GLY A 42 -1.16 7.30 -10.09
C GLY A 42 0.26 7.07 -10.62
N PRO A 43 1.18 8.00 -10.33
CA PRO A 43 2.57 7.89 -10.79
C PRO A 43 3.27 6.64 -10.24
N SER A 44 4.12 6.07 -11.09
CA SER A 44 5.08 5.02 -10.70
C SER A 44 6.48 5.62 -10.59
N PRO A 45 7.36 5.07 -9.72
CA PRO A 45 7.19 3.87 -8.90
C PRO A 45 6.34 4.11 -7.63
N LEU A 46 5.76 3.03 -7.09
CA LEU A 46 4.97 3.05 -5.86
C LEU A 46 5.86 2.87 -4.62
N ILE A 47 5.43 3.39 -3.47
CA ILE A 47 6.05 3.06 -2.18
C ILE A 47 5.03 2.38 -1.29
N ALA A 48 5.34 1.17 -0.81
CA ALA A 48 4.55 0.48 0.18
C ALA A 48 5.16 0.68 1.56
N VAL A 49 4.38 1.17 2.53
CA VAL A 49 4.79 1.29 3.93
C VAL A 49 4.02 0.27 4.76
N VAL A 50 4.75 -0.60 5.44
CA VAL A 50 4.21 -1.67 6.29
C VAL A 50 4.44 -1.30 7.75
N GLY A 51 3.36 -1.24 8.53
CA GLY A 51 3.40 -1.07 9.97
C GLY A 51 3.57 -2.39 10.70
N TYR A 52 4.42 -2.43 11.73
CA TYR A 52 4.62 -3.59 12.61
C TYR A 52 4.89 -3.16 14.06
N ASP A 53 4.56 -4.03 15.03
CA ASP A 53 4.68 -3.71 16.47
C ASP A 53 5.92 -4.27 17.15
N LYS A 54 6.47 -5.37 16.62
CA LYS A 54 7.63 -6.06 17.20
C LYS A 54 8.74 -6.12 16.17
N ASP A 55 9.03 -7.31 15.68
CA ASP A 55 10.03 -7.54 14.67
C ASP A 55 9.51 -7.18 13.28
N THR A 56 10.40 -6.71 12.41
CA THR A 56 10.09 -6.52 11.00
C THR A 56 9.61 -7.86 10.40
N PRO A 57 8.46 -7.88 9.71
CA PRO A 57 7.92 -9.10 9.12
C PRO A 57 8.96 -9.87 8.28
N LYS A 58 9.12 -11.17 8.52
CA LYS A 58 10.16 -11.98 7.86
C LYS A 58 10.07 -11.96 6.34
N TRP A 59 8.87 -11.87 5.77
CA TRP A 59 8.67 -11.80 4.33
C TRP A 59 9.27 -10.53 3.70
N LEU A 60 9.38 -9.43 4.46
CA LEU A 60 10.05 -8.20 4.02
C LEU A 60 11.57 -8.35 3.86
N THR A 61 12.18 -9.43 4.35
CA THR A 61 13.62 -9.67 4.18
C THR A 61 14.03 -9.89 2.72
N SER A 62 13.11 -10.35 1.87
CA SER A 62 13.33 -10.49 0.42
C SER A 62 13.28 -9.14 -0.31
N TRP A 63 12.85 -8.08 0.38
CA TRP A 63 12.70 -6.72 -0.12
C TRP A 63 13.82 -5.82 0.42
N LYS A 64 14.28 -4.87 -0.40
CA LYS A 64 15.17 -3.79 0.06
C LYS A 64 14.37 -2.73 0.84
N SER A 65 13.86 -3.12 2.01
CA SER A 65 13.09 -2.24 2.88
C SER A 65 13.98 -1.23 3.61
N ARG A 66 13.40 -0.08 3.95
CA ARG A 66 14.03 0.97 4.76
C ARG A 66 13.14 1.29 5.96
N ALA A 67 13.72 1.35 7.15
CA ALA A 67 13.00 1.81 8.33
C ALA A 67 12.59 3.30 8.16
N VAL A 68 11.36 3.63 8.55
CA VAL A 68 10.83 4.99 8.50
C VAL A 68 10.11 5.32 9.81
N ARG A 69 9.99 6.61 10.13
CA ARG A 69 9.28 7.06 11.34
C ARG A 69 7.76 6.94 11.22
N PHE A 70 7.21 7.11 10.03
CA PHE A 70 5.79 6.90 9.79
C PHE A 70 5.42 5.41 9.95
N ALA A 71 4.49 5.13 10.86
CA ALA A 71 3.99 3.78 11.13
C ALA A 71 2.46 3.74 10.86
N PRO A 72 2.01 3.05 9.80
CA PRO A 72 0.60 3.00 9.46
C PRO A 72 -0.24 2.22 10.48
N GLY A 73 -1.55 2.50 10.50
CA GLY A 73 -2.54 1.71 11.25
C GLY A 73 -2.31 1.60 12.76
N GLY A 74 -1.63 2.59 13.37
CA GLY A 74 -1.31 2.60 14.80
C GLY A 74 -0.16 1.66 15.18
N ALA A 75 0.63 1.20 14.22
CA ALA A 75 1.82 0.39 14.50
C ALA A 75 2.89 1.18 15.25
N SER A 76 3.76 0.45 15.95
CA SER A 76 4.89 1.03 16.68
C SER A 76 6.07 1.42 15.78
N ALA A 77 6.23 0.74 14.63
CA ALA A 77 7.30 0.98 13.67
C ALA A 77 6.82 0.82 12.22
N GLY A 78 7.55 1.43 11.28
CA GLY A 78 7.26 1.38 9.84
C GLY A 78 8.47 0.95 9.01
N ALA A 79 8.22 0.16 7.97
CA ALA A 79 9.21 -0.18 6.95
C ALA A 79 8.64 0.13 5.57
N ALA A 80 9.39 0.89 4.77
CA ALA A 80 9.00 1.30 3.43
C ALA A 80 9.78 0.53 2.36
N VAL A 81 9.09 0.14 1.30
CA VAL A 81 9.59 -0.62 0.16
C VAL A 81 9.21 0.11 -1.12
N ILE A 82 10.16 0.24 -2.06
CA ILE A 82 9.89 0.76 -3.40
C ILE A 82 9.41 -0.41 -4.27
N LEU A 83 8.28 -0.21 -4.94
CA LEU A 83 7.70 -1.11 -5.92
C LEU A 83 7.92 -0.48 -7.30
N ALA A 84 9.00 -0.92 -7.97
CA ALA A 84 9.49 -0.29 -9.20
C ALA A 84 8.65 -0.68 -10.42
N THR A 85 8.02 -1.84 -10.38
CA THR A 85 7.21 -2.39 -11.46
C THR A 85 5.85 -2.88 -10.96
N ARG A 86 4.90 -3.04 -11.89
CA ARG A 86 3.63 -3.72 -11.60
C ARG A 86 3.84 -5.14 -11.07
N ALA A 87 4.84 -5.86 -11.58
CA ALA A 87 5.17 -7.20 -11.11
C ALA A 87 5.66 -7.18 -9.64
N ASP A 88 6.39 -6.14 -9.23
CA ASP A 88 6.74 -5.95 -7.82
C ASP A 88 5.50 -5.73 -6.96
N LEU A 89 4.52 -4.95 -7.44
CA LEU A 89 3.25 -4.77 -6.73
C LEU A 89 2.48 -6.09 -6.59
N GLU A 90 2.35 -6.88 -7.67
CA GLU A 90 1.69 -8.19 -7.63
C GLU A 90 2.40 -9.14 -6.65
N ARG A 91 3.73 -9.18 -6.70
CA ARG A 91 4.54 -9.99 -5.78
C ARG A 91 4.38 -9.52 -4.33
N PHE A 92 4.40 -8.21 -4.09
CA PHE A 92 4.21 -7.64 -2.76
C PHE A 92 2.83 -7.97 -2.18
N LEU A 93 1.78 -7.86 -3.01
CA LEU A 93 0.41 -8.16 -2.62
C LEU A 93 0.19 -9.67 -2.36
N SER A 94 0.90 -10.57 -3.04
CA SER A 94 0.79 -12.02 -2.79
C SER A 94 1.59 -12.50 -1.57
N GLU A 95 2.74 -11.88 -1.28
CA GLU A 95 3.61 -12.24 -0.15
C GLU A 95 3.14 -11.64 1.19
N GLY A 96 2.37 -10.54 1.15
CA GLY A 96 1.97 -9.73 2.29
C GLY A 96 0.98 -10.40 3.23
N ALA A 97 1.45 -11.35 4.04
CA ALA A 97 0.69 -11.96 5.12
C ALA A 97 0.21 -10.86 6.09
N PRO A 98 -1.05 -10.97 6.50
CA PRO A 98 -2.15 -10.08 6.10
C PRO A 98 -1.74 -8.60 6.00
N HIS A 99 -2.25 -7.86 5.01
CA HIS A 99 -2.00 -6.43 4.77
C HIS A 99 -2.40 -5.46 5.90
N GLU A 100 -2.57 -5.96 7.13
CA GLU A 100 -2.78 -5.18 8.33
C GLU A 100 -1.75 -4.07 8.39
N ARG A 101 -2.27 -2.84 8.40
CA ARG A 101 -1.47 -1.61 8.55
C ARG A 101 -0.48 -1.39 7.41
N THR A 102 -0.87 -1.71 6.18
CA THR A 102 -0.11 -1.32 4.99
C THR A 102 -0.74 -0.11 4.31
N VAL A 103 0.10 0.84 3.91
CA VAL A 103 -0.29 1.99 3.08
C VAL A 103 0.56 2.03 1.82
N LEU A 104 -0.07 2.03 0.66
CA LEU A 104 0.57 2.31 -0.62
C LEU A 104 0.56 3.82 -0.85
N LEU A 105 1.65 4.36 -1.39
CA LEU A 105 1.86 5.77 -1.64
C LEU A 105 2.23 5.96 -3.11
N TRP A 106 1.57 6.90 -3.78
CA TRP A 106 1.94 7.36 -5.11
C TRP A 106 2.76 8.65 -4.99
N PRO A 107 4.10 8.59 -5.13
CA PRO A 107 4.98 9.74 -4.94
C PRO A 107 4.69 10.84 -5.98
N ARG A 108 4.60 12.09 -5.52
CA ARG A 108 4.34 13.25 -6.40
C ARG A 108 5.54 13.63 -7.27
N ALA A 109 6.74 13.58 -6.70
CA ALA A 109 7.95 14.12 -7.34
C ALA A 109 9.09 13.11 -7.43
N SER A 110 9.47 12.51 -6.31
CA SER A 110 10.50 11.46 -6.26
C SER A 110 10.36 10.64 -4.99
N GLU A 111 10.85 9.40 -5.05
CA GLU A 111 10.95 8.53 -3.89
C GLU A 111 11.70 9.21 -2.75
N ALA A 112 12.83 9.85 -3.05
CA ALA A 112 13.69 10.49 -2.06
C ALA A 112 12.92 11.54 -1.23
N LYS A 113 12.11 12.38 -1.90
CA LYS A 113 11.26 13.37 -1.21
C LYS A 113 10.19 12.72 -0.36
N THR A 114 9.59 11.64 -0.83
CA THR A 114 8.63 10.86 -0.02
C THR A 114 9.30 10.23 1.20
N PHE A 115 10.51 9.67 1.07
CA PHE A 115 11.28 9.14 2.19
C PHE A 115 11.69 10.21 3.21
N GLU A 116 12.03 11.43 2.76
CA GLU A 116 12.24 12.58 3.66
C GLU A 116 10.97 12.87 4.46
N GLY A 117 9.81 12.96 3.79
CA GLY A 117 8.51 13.20 4.43
C GLY A 117 8.11 12.09 5.41
N LEU A 118 8.36 10.82 5.08
CA LEU A 118 8.11 9.66 5.94
C LEU A 118 8.97 9.65 7.22
N ASN A 119 10.07 10.40 7.23
CA ASN A 119 10.96 10.57 8.39
C ASN A 119 10.83 11.96 9.06
N GLY A 120 9.94 12.81 8.54
CA GLY A 120 9.59 14.11 9.11
C GLY A 120 8.58 14.01 10.25
N GLY A 121 7.71 15.02 10.35
CA GLY A 121 6.56 15.00 11.25
C GLY A 121 5.48 14.01 10.81
N ALA A 122 4.54 13.72 11.71
CA ALA A 122 3.54 12.65 11.56
C ALA A 122 2.79 12.64 10.20
N ASN A 123 2.55 13.82 9.62
CA ASN A 123 1.78 14.02 8.40
C ASN A 123 2.58 14.68 7.26
N ASP A 124 3.90 14.84 7.39
CA ASP A 124 4.68 15.55 6.37
C ASP A 124 4.74 14.80 5.03
N TRP A 125 4.66 13.46 5.09
CA TRP A 125 4.58 12.61 3.90
C TRP A 125 3.37 12.91 3.02
N LEU A 126 2.24 13.42 3.57
CA LEU A 126 1.05 13.74 2.77
C LEU A 126 1.32 14.82 1.71
N LYS A 127 2.29 15.72 1.97
CA LYS A 127 2.69 16.77 1.01
C LYS A 127 3.55 16.24 -0.13
N THR A 128 3.98 14.97 -0.05
CA THR A 128 4.96 14.35 -0.96
C THR A 128 4.33 13.33 -1.91
N VAL A 129 3.01 13.15 -1.84
CA VAL A 129 2.26 12.13 -2.59
C VAL A 129 1.06 12.76 -3.28
N ASP A 130 0.65 12.16 -4.40
CA ASP A 130 -0.60 12.53 -5.09
C ASP A 130 -1.78 11.66 -4.66
N GLY A 131 -1.49 10.56 -3.97
CA GLY A 131 -2.50 9.71 -3.37
C GLY A 131 -1.88 8.69 -2.43
N HIS A 132 -2.75 8.02 -1.67
CA HIS A 132 -2.39 6.86 -0.88
C HIS A 132 -3.53 5.86 -0.78
N ALA A 133 -3.22 4.57 -0.62
CA ALA A 133 -4.20 3.53 -0.41
C ALA A 133 -3.93 2.82 0.91
N ALA A 134 -4.89 2.84 1.82
CA ALA A 134 -4.84 2.05 3.04
C ALA A 134 -5.47 0.67 2.75
N ILE A 135 -4.73 -0.40 3.06
CA ILE A 135 -5.23 -1.76 2.92
C ILE A 135 -5.91 -2.16 4.24
N GLN A 136 -7.14 -2.65 4.13
CA GLN A 136 -8.02 -2.98 5.25
C GLN A 136 -8.55 -4.41 5.12
N ARG A 137 -9.14 -4.90 6.22
CA ARG A 137 -9.80 -6.21 6.29
C ARG A 137 -8.91 -7.34 5.72
N GLY A 138 -7.63 -7.33 6.08
CA GLY A 138 -6.67 -8.34 5.65
C GLY A 138 -6.38 -8.39 4.15
N GLY A 139 -6.68 -7.34 3.38
CA GLY A 139 -6.48 -7.31 1.92
C GLY A 139 -7.75 -7.29 1.09
N GLU A 140 -8.93 -7.35 1.73
CA GLU A 140 -10.20 -7.36 1.01
C GLU A 140 -10.66 -5.96 0.57
N VAL A 141 -10.18 -4.91 1.25
CA VAL A 141 -10.62 -3.53 0.99
C VAL A 141 -9.41 -2.61 0.86
N PHE A 142 -9.38 -1.82 -0.20
CA PHE A 142 -8.40 -0.75 -0.38
C PHE A 142 -9.14 0.59 -0.39
N GLU A 143 -8.85 1.42 0.61
CA GLU A 143 -9.33 2.79 0.65
C GLU A 143 -8.30 3.71 0.02
N VAL A 144 -8.58 4.14 -1.21
CA VAL A 144 -7.70 4.96 -2.03
C VAL A 144 -8.13 6.41 -1.92
N ASN A 145 -7.23 7.25 -1.46
CA ASN A 145 -7.45 8.69 -1.30
C ASN A 145 -6.52 9.42 -2.27
N GLN A 146 -7.10 10.28 -3.09
CA GLN A 146 -6.37 11.23 -3.92
C GLN A 146 -6.12 12.49 -3.10
N ILE A 147 -4.86 12.93 -3.04
CA ILE A 147 -4.52 14.17 -2.36
C ILE A 147 -4.62 15.29 -3.37
N GLN A 148 -5.64 16.14 -3.24
CA GLN A 148 -5.70 17.40 -3.98
C GLN A 148 -4.52 18.28 -3.56
N GLY A 149 -3.67 18.61 -4.53
CA GLY A 149 -2.56 19.53 -4.36
C GLY A 149 -3.00 20.99 -4.41
#